data_AF-A0A524CIV1-F1
#
_entry.id   AF-A0A524CIV1-F1
#
_cell.length_a   1.000
_cell.length_b   1.000
_cell.length_c   1.000
_cell.angle_alpha   90.00
_cell.angle_beta   90.00
_cell.angle_gamma   90.00
#
_symmetry.space_group_name_H-M   'P 1'
#
loop_
_entity.id
_entity.type
_entity.pdbx_description
1 polymer ?
#
loop_
_entity_poly.entity_id
_entity_poly.type
_entity_poly.pdbx_seq_one_letter_code
_entity_poly.pdbx_strand_id
1 'polypeptide(L)'
;MSEENQASTQQKAELESIILRSYPKIIFFYPLFFTSLVLWIIQMIIGSPLSILGFIWMIVFFTNLFVIAFNFESKKFFILVLVIIVVILLVIFLVIPQISLAALPTIPEFNIEMTAQFYFVTTLVIGF
;
A
#
# COMPACT_ATOMS: atom_id res chain seq x y z
N MET A 1 48.97 -25.05 -18.72
CA MET A 1 48.37 -24.16 -17.70
C MET A 1 46.87 -24.05 -17.98
N SER A 2 46.17 -25.19 -18.14
CA SER A 2 45.07 -25.19 -19.14
C SER A 2 43.82 -26.02 -18.86
N GLU A 3 43.74 -26.89 -17.85
CA GLU A 3 42.51 -27.68 -17.64
C GLU A 3 42.06 -27.72 -16.17
N GLU A 4 43.02 -27.84 -15.24
CA GLU A 4 42.75 -27.91 -13.79
C GLU A 4 42.16 -26.60 -13.20
N ASN A 5 42.49 -25.44 -13.79
CA ASN A 5 41.97 -24.12 -13.38
C ASN A 5 40.56 -23.81 -13.90
N GLN A 6 40.11 -24.50 -14.96
CA GLN A 6 38.77 -24.30 -15.51
C GLN A 6 37.74 -25.13 -14.73
N ALA A 7 38.13 -26.33 -14.28
CA ALA A 7 37.30 -27.18 -13.44
C ALA A 7 36.99 -26.56 -12.06
N SER A 8 37.97 -25.91 -11.43
CA SER A 8 37.79 -25.25 -10.13
C SER A 8 36.90 -24.00 -10.21
N THR A 9 36.90 -23.30 -11.35
CA THR A 9 36.05 -22.12 -11.58
C THR A 9 34.59 -22.51 -11.82
N GLN A 10 34.33 -23.61 -12.54
CA GLN A 10 32.97 -24.11 -12.79
C GLN A 10 32.35 -24.71 -11.52
N GLN A 11 33.12 -25.46 -10.73
CA GLN A 11 32.62 -26.06 -9.49
C GLN A 11 32.27 -25.00 -8.41
N LYS A 12 33.00 -23.88 -8.39
CA LYS A 12 32.68 -22.75 -7.51
C LYS A 12 31.43 -21.99 -7.94
N ALA A 13 31.15 -21.93 -9.24
CA ALA A 13 29.93 -21.33 -9.78
C ALA A 13 28.67 -22.19 -9.52
N GLU A 14 28.82 -23.50 -9.38
CA GLU A 14 27.71 -24.43 -9.11
C GLU A 14 27.28 -24.43 -7.63
N LEU A 15 28.23 -24.24 -6.70
CA LEU A 15 27.99 -24.24 -5.25
C LEU A 15 27.31 -22.96 -4.71
N GLU A 16 27.22 -21.90 -5.50
CA GLU A 16 26.64 -20.61 -5.09
C GLU A 16 25.39 -20.26 -5.92
N SER A 17 24.63 -21.26 -6.34
CA SER A 17 23.31 -21.04 -6.93
C SER A 17 22.31 -20.63 -5.83
N ILE A 18 22.25 -19.32 -5.57
CA ILE A 18 21.23 -18.74 -4.69
C ILE A 18 19.88 -18.85 -5.41
N ILE A 19 19.06 -19.82 -5.00
CA ILE A 19 17.69 -19.97 -5.48
C ILE A 19 16.85 -18.85 -4.86
N LEU A 20 16.63 -17.77 -5.62
CA LEU A 20 15.69 -16.72 -5.25
C LEU A 20 14.27 -17.27 -5.33
N ARG A 21 13.62 -17.45 -4.18
CA ARG A 21 12.18 -17.80 -4.14
C ARG A 21 11.35 -16.52 -4.20
N SER A 22 10.55 -16.39 -5.25
CA SER A 22 9.54 -15.34 -5.33
C SER A 22 8.38 -15.68 -4.40
N TYR A 23 8.21 -14.89 -3.34
CA TYR A 23 7.07 -15.03 -2.46
C TYR A 23 5.81 -14.42 -3.09
N PRO A 24 4.62 -14.98 -2.80
CA PRO A 24 3.36 -14.39 -3.24
C PRO A 24 3.19 -12.98 -2.67
N LYS A 25 2.78 -12.02 -3.52
CA LYS A 25 2.56 -10.62 -3.13
C LYS A 25 1.44 -10.45 -2.09
N ILE A 26 0.61 -11.48 -1.87
CA ILE A 26 -0.47 -11.46 -0.87
C ILE A 26 0.05 -11.20 0.56
N ILE A 27 1.29 -11.60 0.86
CA ILE A 27 1.91 -11.42 2.18
C ILE A 27 2.00 -9.92 2.54
N PHE A 28 2.08 -9.03 1.54
CA PHE A 28 2.09 -7.60 1.78
C PHE A 28 0.79 -7.12 2.43
N PHE A 29 -0.35 -7.81 2.28
CA PHE A 29 -1.62 -7.43 2.89
C PHE A 29 -1.81 -7.89 4.34
N TYR A 30 -0.90 -8.71 4.88
CA TYR A 30 -1.03 -9.21 6.26
C TYR A 30 -1.08 -8.12 7.34
N PRO A 31 -0.29 -7.03 7.26
CA PRO A 31 -0.43 -5.91 8.21
C PRO A 31 -1.86 -5.35 8.21
N LEU A 32 -2.46 -5.18 7.04
CA LEU A 32 -3.82 -4.67 6.91
C LEU A 32 -4.87 -5.65 7.44
N PHE A 33 -4.66 -6.95 7.22
CA PHE A 33 -5.50 -8.01 7.79
C PHE A 33 -5.52 -7.94 9.33
N PHE A 34 -4.34 -7.94 9.95
CA PHE A 34 -4.23 -7.90 11.42
C PHE A 34 -4.77 -6.59 11.99
N THR A 35 -4.47 -5.45 11.36
CA THR A 35 -5.04 -4.17 11.77
C THR A 35 -6.57 -4.20 11.69
N SER A 36 -7.15 -4.70 10.61
CA SER A 36 -8.60 -4.80 10.47
C SER A 36 -9.21 -5.73 11.53
N LEU A 37 -8.58 -6.86 11.80
CA LEU A 37 -9.05 -7.81 12.83
C LEU A 37 -9.03 -7.19 14.23
N VAL A 38 -7.93 -6.52 14.58
CA VAL A 38 -7.78 -5.88 15.90
C VAL A 38 -8.76 -4.71 16.06
N LEU A 39 -8.91 -3.86 15.03
CA LEU A 39 -9.84 -2.73 15.07
C LEU A 39 -11.30 -3.19 15.14
N TRP A 40 -11.64 -4.29 14.47
CA TRP A 40 -12.95 -4.92 14.62
C TRP A 40 -13.23 -5.31 16.07
N ILE A 41 -12.31 -6.03 16.73
CA ILE A 41 -12.47 -6.44 18.13
C ILE A 41 -12.60 -5.22 19.05
N ILE A 42 -11.74 -4.21 18.87
CA ILE A 42 -11.79 -2.97 19.66
C ILE A 42 -13.15 -2.28 19.50
N GLN A 43 -13.65 -2.15 18.28
CA GLN A 43 -14.91 -1.46 18.03
C GLN A 43 -16.13 -2.25 18.52
N MET A 44 -16.07 -3.58 18.53
CA MET A 44 -17.10 -4.42 19.16
C MET A 44 -17.20 -4.21 20.68
N ILE A 45 -16.09 -3.88 21.35
CA ILE A 45 -16.06 -3.58 22.78
C ILE A 45 -16.59 -2.16 23.06
N ILE A 46 -16.20 -1.19 22.23
CA ILE A 46 -16.59 0.22 22.40
C ILE A 46 -18.05 0.47 22.01
N GLY A 47 -18.54 -0.21 20.98
CA GLY A 47 -19.93 -0.16 20.52
C GLY A 47 -20.29 1.03 19.62
N SER A 48 -19.42 2.04 19.50
CA SER A 48 -19.60 3.18 18.60
C SER A 48 -18.44 3.33 17.60
N PRO A 49 -18.71 3.84 16.37
CA PRO A 49 -17.66 4.28 15.46
C PRO A 49 -16.82 5.39 16.06
N LEU A 50 -15.50 5.26 15.93
CA LEU A 50 -14.55 6.26 16.37
C LEU A 50 -13.65 6.64 15.19
N SER A 51 -13.58 7.94 14.89
CA SER A 51 -12.77 8.44 13.76
C SER A 51 -11.28 8.08 13.91
N ILE A 52 -10.76 8.00 15.14
CA ILE A 52 -9.36 7.61 15.38
C ILE A 52 -9.04 6.20 14.88
N LEU A 53 -9.98 5.26 15.00
CA LEU A 53 -9.81 3.90 14.49
C LEU A 53 -9.80 3.90 12.96
N GLY A 54 -10.64 4.74 12.34
CA GLY A 54 -10.63 4.95 10.89
C GLY A 54 -9.33 5.56 10.40
N PHE A 55 -8.78 6.56 11.10
CA PHE A 55 -7.47 7.14 10.77
C PHE A 55 -6.34 6.12 10.88
N ILE A 56 -6.30 5.32 11.95
CA ILE A 56 -5.30 4.25 12.12
C ILE A 56 -5.39 3.26 10.95
N TRP A 57 -6.60 2.81 10.62
CA TRP A 57 -6.80 1.89 9.50
C TRP A 57 -6.34 2.50 8.18
N MET A 58 -6.69 3.77 7.89
CA MET A 58 -6.30 4.47 6.68
C MET A 58 -4.78 4.62 6.55
N ILE A 59 -4.08 4.92 7.64
CA ILE A 59 -2.61 5.02 7.63
C ILE A 59 -1.98 3.67 7.29
N VAL A 60 -2.47 2.59 7.91
CA VAL A 60 -1.96 1.23 7.63
C VAL A 60 -2.26 0.83 6.19
N PHE A 61 -3.48 1.08 5.71
CA PHE A 61 -3.88 0.83 4.32
C PHE A 61 -3.00 1.59 3.33
N PHE A 62 -2.80 2.89 3.55
CA PHE A 62 -1.95 3.72 2.70
C PHE A 62 -0.50 3.24 2.70
N THR A 63 0.05 2.91 3.88
CA THR A 63 1.40 2.33 4.00
C THR A 63 1.50 1.01 3.24
N ASN A 64 0.44 0.18 3.29
CA ASN A 64 0.36 -1.08 2.57
C ASN A 64 0.46 -0.88 1.05
N LEU A 65 -0.35 0.04 0.52
CA LEU A 65 -0.33 0.42 -0.89
C LEU A 65 1.04 0.95 -1.31
N PHE A 66 1.68 1.76 -0.45
CA PHE A 66 3.02 2.26 -0.70
C PHE A 66 4.02 1.12 -0.83
N VAL A 67 4.09 0.20 0.14
CA VAL A 67 5.01 -0.96 0.10
C VAL A 67 4.81 -1.80 -1.17
N ILE A 68 3.55 -2.05 -1.57
CA ILE A 68 3.25 -2.77 -2.81
C ILE A 68 3.76 -1.99 -4.03
N ALA A 69 3.61 -0.66 -4.01
CA ALA A 69 4.06 0.19 -5.10
C ALA A 69 5.59 0.26 -5.24
N PHE A 70 6.36 0.10 -4.15
CA PHE A 70 7.83 -0.01 -4.22
C PHE A 70 8.30 -1.30 -4.91
N ASN A 71 7.46 -2.34 -4.95
CA ASN A 71 7.79 -3.61 -5.62
C ASN A 71 7.62 -3.53 -7.16
N PHE A 72 7.37 -2.36 -7.73
CA PHE A 72 7.38 -2.17 -9.18
C PHE A 72 8.79 -1.80 -9.67
N GLU A 73 9.14 -2.26 -10.88
CA GLU A 73 10.37 -1.85 -11.56
C GLU A 73 10.54 -0.32 -11.48
N SER A 74 11.66 0.14 -10.91
CA SER A 74 11.83 1.52 -10.43
C SER A 74 11.54 2.59 -11.49
N LYS A 75 11.77 2.27 -12.78
CA LYS A 75 11.47 3.16 -13.90
C LYS A 75 9.96 3.39 -14.09
N LYS A 76 9.14 2.34 -14.00
CA LYS A 76 7.68 2.43 -14.19
C LYS A 76 7.02 3.15 -13.00
N PHE A 77 7.50 2.90 -11.78
CA PHE A 77 7.03 3.58 -10.58
C PHE A 77 7.32 5.09 -10.63
N PHE A 78 8.55 5.48 -11.01
CA PHE A 78 8.91 6.89 -11.11
C PHE A 78 8.06 7.65 -12.15
N ILE A 79 7.81 7.05 -13.32
CA ILE A 79 6.94 7.63 -14.35
C ILE A 79 5.51 7.78 -13.83
N LEU A 80 4.96 6.79 -13.14
CA LEU A 80 3.62 6.85 -12.57
C LEU A 80 3.46 8.00 -11.57
N VAL A 81 4.40 8.13 -10.63
CA VAL A 81 4.40 9.22 -9.63
C VAL A 81 4.49 10.58 -10.30
N LEU A 82 5.37 10.72 -11.30
CA LEU A 82 5.51 11.95 -12.07
C LEU A 82 4.21 12.34 -12.77
N VAL A 83 3.52 11.38 -13.41
CA VAL A 83 2.24 11.61 -14.07
C VAL A 83 1.17 12.07 -13.06
N ILE A 84 1.09 11.45 -11.89
CA ILE A 84 0.15 11.87 -10.83
C ILE A 84 0.42 13.31 -10.42
N ILE A 85 1.69 13.68 -10.20
CA ILE A 85 2.07 15.06 -9.85
C ILE A 85 1.65 16.04 -10.95
N VAL A 86 1.95 15.73 -12.22
CA VAL A 86 1.57 16.59 -13.36
C VAL A 86 0.06 16.77 -13.42
N VAL A 87 -0.72 15.70 -13.25
CA VAL A 87 -2.19 15.78 -13.22
C VAL A 87 -2.68 16.68 -12.08
N ILE A 88 -2.13 16.51 -10.87
CA ILE A 88 -2.47 17.36 -9.71
C ILE A 88 -2.17 18.83 -10.02
N LEU A 89 -1.00 19.12 -10.59
CA LEU A 89 -0.62 20.49 -10.96
C LEU A 89 -1.57 21.06 -12.03
N LEU A 90 -1.93 20.29 -13.04
CA LEU A 90 -2.90 20.72 -14.06
C LEU A 90 -4.27 21.02 -13.44
N VAL A 91 -4.74 20.21 -12.50
CA VAL A 91 -6.00 20.48 -11.78
C VAL A 91 -5.88 21.78 -10.99
N ILE A 92 -4.79 21.98 -10.24
CA ILE A 92 -4.59 23.18 -9.42
C ILE A 92 -4.47 24.45 -10.26
N PHE A 93 -3.75 24.42 -11.38
CA PHE A 93 -3.48 25.62 -12.17
C PHE A 93 -4.49 25.89 -13.28
N LEU A 94 -5.14 24.87 -13.82
CA LEU A 94 -6.03 25.02 -14.97
C LEU A 94 -7.51 24.85 -14.61
N VAL A 95 -7.84 24.00 -13.62
CA VAL A 95 -9.23 23.68 -13.27
C VAL A 95 -9.72 24.51 -12.08
N ILE A 96 -8.98 24.52 -10.96
CA ILE A 96 -9.40 25.25 -9.74
C ILE A 96 -9.67 26.74 -10.00
N PRO A 97 -8.85 27.50 -10.77
CA PRO A 97 -9.09 28.91 -10.99
C PRO A 97 -10.32 29.21 -11.86
N GLN A 98 -10.81 28.23 -12.62
CA GLN A 98 -12.04 28.37 -13.41
C GLN A 98 -13.31 28.13 -12.58
N ILE A 99 -13.17 27.57 -11.37
CA ILE A 99 -14.27 27.34 -10.44
C ILE A 99 -14.32 28.54 -9.50
N SER A 100 -15.49 29.16 -9.35
CA SER A 100 -15.68 30.19 -8.32
C SER A 100 -15.55 29.53 -6.94
N LEU A 101 -14.42 29.76 -6.25
CA LEU A 101 -14.17 29.22 -4.89
C LEU A 101 -15.26 29.64 -3.89
N ALA A 102 -15.99 30.73 -4.17
CA ALA A 102 -17.10 31.22 -3.35
C ALA A 102 -18.36 30.34 -3.42
N ALA A 103 -18.47 29.45 -4.41
CA ALA A 103 -19.56 28.49 -4.56
C ALA A 103 -19.23 27.11 -3.96
N LEU A 104 -18.02 26.93 -3.41
CA LEU A 104 -17.64 25.67 -2.78
C LEU A 104 -18.30 25.58 -1.40
N PRO A 105 -19.05 24.50 -1.10
CA PRO A 105 -19.52 24.27 0.25
C PRO A 105 -18.32 24.21 1.20
N THR A 106 -18.46 24.80 2.39
CA THR A 106 -17.50 24.60 3.49
C THR A 106 -17.25 23.11 3.63
N ILE A 107 -15.99 22.69 3.47
CA ILE A 107 -15.63 21.27 3.54
C ILE A 107 -16.07 20.79 4.92
N PRO A 108 -17.07 19.88 5.02
CA PRO A 108 -17.47 19.35 6.30
C PRO A 108 -16.27 18.68 6.96
N GLU A 109 -16.22 18.72 8.29
CA GLU A 109 -15.16 18.08 9.06
C GLU A 109 -14.94 16.65 8.53
N PHE A 110 -13.71 16.35 8.13
CA PHE A 110 -13.38 15.11 7.45
C PHE A 110 -13.48 13.94 8.44
N ASN A 111 -14.66 13.35 8.49
CA ASN A 111 -14.96 12.28 9.42
C ASN A 111 -14.76 10.91 8.78
N ILE A 112 -13.61 10.28 9.05
CA ILE A 112 -13.35 8.89 8.67
C ILE A 112 -13.84 7.98 9.80
N GLU A 113 -15.14 7.97 10.03
CA GLU A 113 -15.76 6.95 10.87
C GLU A 113 -16.04 5.71 10.02
N MET A 114 -15.43 4.59 10.40
CA MET A 114 -15.68 3.29 9.79
C MET A 114 -16.47 2.43 10.76
N THR A 115 -17.36 1.60 10.22
CA THR A 115 -18.20 0.72 11.04
C THR A 115 -17.45 -0.56 11.43
N ALA A 116 -17.89 -1.25 12.49
CA ALA A 116 -17.31 -2.53 12.87
C ALA A 116 -17.44 -3.57 11.74
N GLN A 117 -18.55 -3.52 11.00
CA GLN A 117 -18.80 -4.36 9.83
C GLN A 117 -17.74 -4.16 8.74
N PHE A 118 -17.31 -2.91 8.52
CA PHE A 118 -16.26 -2.61 7.54
C PHE A 118 -14.95 -3.33 7.88
N TYR A 119 -14.51 -3.23 9.13
CA TYR A 119 -13.28 -3.91 9.58
C TYR A 119 -13.39 -5.42 9.45
N PHE A 120 -14.53 -6.01 9.86
CA PHE A 120 -14.76 -7.44 9.76
C PHE A 120 -14.77 -7.95 8.32
N VAL A 121 -15.50 -7.29 7.42
CA VAL A 121 -15.55 -7.67 6.00
C VAL A 121 -14.16 -7.58 5.37
N THR A 122 -13.40 -6.53 5.70
CA THR A 122 -12.02 -6.38 5.21
C THR A 122 -11.13 -7.52 5.69
N THR A 123 -11.22 -7.91 6.96
CA THR A 123 -10.50 -9.07 7.50
C THR A 123 -10.84 -10.35 6.73
N LEU A 124 -12.11 -10.61 6.45
CA LEU A 124 -12.52 -11.79 5.70
C LEU A 124 -12.00 -11.78 4.26
N VAL A 125 -12.11 -10.63 3.57
CA VAL A 125 -11.68 -10.49 2.17
C VAL A 125 -10.17 -10.66 2.00
N ILE A 126 -9.36 -10.26 2.99
CA ILE A 126 -7.90 -10.43 2.93
C ILE A 126 -7.50 -11.84 3.41
N GLY A 127 -8.26 -12.43 4.34
CA GLY A 127 -7.97 -13.72 4.94
C GLY A 127 -8.35 -14.94 4.09
N PHE A 128 -9.26 -14.78 3.13
CA PHE A 128 -9.79 -15.84 2.25
C PHE A 128 -9.70 -15.43 0.78
#